data_AF-A0A5B0H9H9-F1
#
_entry.id   AF-A0A5B0H9H9-F1
#
_cell.length_a   1.000
_cell.length_b   1.000
_cell.length_c   1.000
_cell.angle_alpha   90.00
_cell.angle_beta   90.00
_cell.angle_gamma   90.00
#
_symmetry.space_group_name_H-M   'P 1'
#
loop_
_entity.id
_entity.type
_entity.pdbx_description
1 polymer ?
#
loop_
_entity_poly.entity_id
_entity_poly.type
_entity_poly.pdbx_seq_one_letter_code
_entity_poly.pdbx_strand_id
1 'polypeptide(L)'
;MNDMGLQSLHIAVDVFDTRTDPTHPEPFEQSYLDALSGEGIDLPAFLTGWRRAMDDDLYALASALHCQRDPIHVRGLLHRLSGAVGLVGGLGLMEALRRASVSPLDHDTGLIEALIDRARNLVKQLETTPVAHRDTQP
;
A
#
# COMPACT_ATOMS: atom_id res chain seq x y z
N MET A 1 38.37 41.58 11.99
CA MET A 1 37.08 42.29 11.90
C MET A 1 36.00 41.24 11.94
N ASN A 2 35.31 41.22 13.07
CA ASN A 2 34.18 40.35 13.34
C ASN A 2 32.97 40.88 12.56
N ASP A 3 32.16 40.00 12.01
CA ASP A 3 30.71 40.18 12.04
C ASP A 3 30.04 38.82 12.12
N MET A 4 29.33 38.63 13.23
CA MET A 4 28.48 37.49 13.54
C MET A 4 27.04 38.03 13.56
N GLY A 5 26.13 37.29 12.95
CA GLY A 5 24.81 37.06 13.55
C GLY A 5 23.61 37.68 12.83
N LEU A 6 22.76 36.79 12.31
CA LEU A 6 21.29 36.70 12.50
C LEU A 6 20.77 35.74 11.40
N GLN A 7 20.69 34.44 11.66
CA GLN A 7 19.51 33.74 12.20
C GLN A 7 18.18 34.03 11.48
N SER A 8 17.70 33.02 10.74
CA SER A 8 16.29 32.64 10.54
C SER A 8 16.33 31.28 9.83
N LEU A 9 16.48 30.15 10.53
CA LEU A 9 15.40 29.34 11.07
C LEU A 9 14.18 29.24 10.13
N HIS A 10 14.21 28.28 9.20
CA HIS A 10 12.99 27.70 8.64
C HIS A 10 13.17 26.17 8.60
N ILE A 11 12.63 25.57 9.65
CA ILE A 11 12.00 24.25 9.66
C ILE A 11 12.94 23.06 9.45
N ALA A 12 13.31 22.48 10.59
CA ALA A 12 13.48 21.05 10.74
C ALA A 12 12.17 20.32 10.35
N VAL A 13 12.07 19.88 9.10
CA VAL A 13 11.21 18.76 8.68
C VAL A 13 12.07 17.92 7.75
N ASP A 14 13.00 17.17 8.35
CA ASP A 14 13.76 16.15 7.62
C ASP A 14 14.10 14.97 8.54
N VAL A 15 13.12 14.60 9.38
CA VAL A 15 13.15 13.37 10.20
C VAL A 15 12.02 12.41 9.80
N PHE A 16 11.32 12.67 8.69
CA PHE A 16 10.27 11.78 8.19
C PHE A 16 10.12 11.73 6.65
N ASP A 17 11.20 11.94 5.89
CA ASP A 17 11.13 11.81 4.43
C ASP A 17 12.36 11.09 3.85
N THR A 18 12.47 9.79 4.14
CA THR A 18 13.40 8.89 3.42
C THR A 18 12.76 7.56 3.02
N ARG A 19 11.42 7.46 2.90
CA ARG A 19 10.77 6.18 2.54
C ARG A 19 9.49 6.26 1.71
N THR A 20 9.30 7.27 0.86
CA THR A 20 8.31 7.12 -0.23
C THR A 20 8.90 7.46 -1.58
N ASP A 21 10.02 6.80 -1.90
CA ASP A 21 10.37 6.61 -3.30
C ASP A 21 9.21 5.82 -3.98
N PRO A 22 8.56 6.37 -5.01
CA PRO A 22 7.42 5.72 -5.66
C PRO A 22 7.83 4.42 -6.41
N THR A 23 9.12 4.20 -6.63
CA THR A 23 9.69 3.08 -7.38
C THR A 23 10.17 1.91 -6.51
N HIS A 24 10.35 2.10 -5.19
CA HIS A 24 10.74 1.02 -4.30
C HIS A 24 9.52 0.25 -3.75
N PRO A 25 9.37 -1.05 -4.08
CA PRO A 25 8.37 -1.89 -3.42
C PRO A 25 8.80 -2.08 -1.96
N GLU A 26 8.18 -1.34 -1.06
CA GLU A 26 8.40 -1.56 0.37
C GLU A 26 8.01 -2.99 0.75
N PRO A 27 8.88 -3.73 1.46
CA PRO A 27 8.55 -5.05 1.96
C PRO A 27 7.44 -4.95 3.01
N PHE A 28 6.66 -6.02 3.12
CA PHE A 28 5.63 -6.14 4.15
C PHE A 28 6.24 -6.11 5.56
N GLU A 29 5.53 -5.52 6.52
CA GLU A 29 5.93 -5.59 7.92
C GLU A 29 5.49 -6.94 8.52
N GLN A 30 6.38 -7.94 8.51
CA GLN A 30 6.14 -9.27 9.10
C GLN A 30 5.66 -9.16 10.56
N SER A 31 6.21 -8.21 11.33
CA SER A 31 5.83 -7.94 12.71
C SER A 31 4.35 -7.57 12.88
N TYR A 32 3.74 -6.95 11.87
CA TYR A 32 2.32 -6.62 11.88
C TYR A 32 1.45 -7.86 11.67
N LEU A 33 1.83 -8.76 10.76
CA LEU A 33 1.13 -10.04 10.56
C LEU A 33 1.29 -10.96 11.79
N ASP A 34 2.47 -10.96 12.40
CA ASP A 34 2.73 -11.69 13.65
C ASP A 34 1.87 -11.16 14.80
N ALA A 35 1.66 -9.84 14.88
CA ALA A 35 0.76 -9.23 15.86
C ALA A 35 -0.70 -9.66 15.63
N LEU A 36 -1.20 -9.65 14.39
CA LEU A 36 -2.54 -10.14 14.05
C LEU A 36 -2.71 -11.62 14.47
N SER A 37 -1.71 -12.45 14.18
CA SER A 37 -1.73 -13.85 14.62
C SER A 37 -1.72 -13.97 16.16
N GLY A 38 -0.96 -13.12 16.85
CA GLY A 38 -0.92 -13.04 18.31
C GLY A 38 -2.25 -12.62 18.94
N GLU A 39 -3.09 -11.87 18.23
CA GLU A 39 -4.45 -11.50 18.63
C GLU A 39 -5.49 -12.62 18.40
N GLY A 40 -5.06 -13.78 17.88
CA GLY A 40 -5.94 -14.92 17.61
C GLY A 40 -6.65 -14.87 16.26
N ILE A 41 -6.20 -14.00 15.35
CA ILE A 41 -6.69 -13.98 13.96
C ILE A 41 -6.11 -15.19 13.23
N ASP A 42 -6.98 -15.98 12.59
CA ASP A 42 -6.59 -17.02 11.65
C ASP A 42 -5.96 -16.36 10.42
N LEU A 43 -4.64 -16.19 10.48
CA LEU A 43 -3.84 -15.53 9.45
C LEU A 43 -3.98 -16.23 8.08
N PRO A 44 -3.94 -17.57 7.96
CA PRO A 44 -4.28 -18.25 6.70
C PRO A 44 -5.65 -17.87 6.10
N ALA A 45 -6.71 -17.91 6.92
CA ALA A 45 -8.06 -17.58 6.44
C ALA A 45 -8.19 -16.10 6.07
N PHE A 46 -7.61 -15.21 6.90
CA PHE A 46 -7.55 -13.78 6.65
C PHE A 46 -6.83 -13.46 5.35
N LEU A 47 -5.62 -13.98 5.15
CA LEU A 47 -4.83 -13.74 3.94
C LEU A 47 -5.49 -14.30 2.70
N THR A 48 -6.17 -15.45 2.81
CA THR A 48 -6.94 -16.02 1.70
C THR A 48 -8.10 -15.10 1.29
N GLY A 49 -8.87 -14.60 2.27
CA GLY A 49 -9.97 -13.66 2.02
C GLY A 49 -9.49 -12.31 1.49
N TRP A 50 -8.43 -11.77 2.09
CA TRP A 50 -7.78 -10.54 1.68
C TRP A 50 -7.26 -10.61 0.25
N ARG A 51 -6.55 -11.69 -0.12
CA ARG A 51 -6.05 -11.89 -1.48
C ARG A 51 -7.17 -11.89 -2.50
N ARG A 52 -8.25 -12.63 -2.24
CA ARG A 52 -9.40 -12.68 -3.16
C ARG A 52 -10.02 -11.29 -3.35
N ALA A 53 -10.19 -10.54 -2.27
CA ALA A 53 -10.71 -9.17 -2.34
C ALA A 53 -9.77 -8.24 -3.13
N MET A 54 -8.44 -8.36 -2.93
CA MET A 54 -7.44 -7.62 -3.69
C MET A 54 -7.48 -7.95 -5.18
N ASP A 55 -7.54 -9.24 -5.54
CA ASP A 55 -7.59 -9.67 -6.94
C ASP A 55 -8.86 -9.17 -7.65
N ASP A 56 -10.02 -9.25 -6.97
CA ASP A 56 -11.30 -8.74 -7.48
C ASP A 56 -11.23 -7.22 -7.72
N ASP A 57 -10.64 -6.46 -6.79
CA ASP A 57 -10.51 -5.00 -6.88
C ASP A 57 -9.49 -4.56 -7.94
N LEU A 58 -8.38 -5.28 -8.07
CA LEU A 58 -7.36 -5.04 -9.11
C LEU A 58 -7.90 -5.36 -10.50
N TYR A 59 -8.68 -6.44 -10.63
CA TYR A 59 -9.36 -6.78 -11.88
C TYR A 59 -10.37 -5.70 -12.27
N ALA A 60 -11.20 -5.26 -11.32
CA ALA A 60 -12.18 -4.19 -11.54
C ALA A 60 -11.50 -2.87 -11.93
N LEU A 61 -10.36 -2.53 -11.31
CA LEU A 61 -9.61 -1.31 -11.62
C LEU A 61 -8.98 -1.39 -13.02
N ALA A 62 -8.32 -2.50 -13.36
CA ALA A 62 -7.75 -2.69 -14.69
C ALA A 62 -8.83 -2.63 -15.80
N SER A 63 -9.99 -3.23 -15.55
CA SER A 63 -11.14 -3.15 -16.47
C SER A 63 -11.67 -1.71 -16.59
N ALA A 64 -11.74 -0.97 -15.49
CA ALA A 64 -12.22 0.42 -15.49
C ALA A 64 -11.32 1.36 -16.29
N LEU A 65 -10.00 1.16 -16.25
CA LEU A 65 -9.03 1.92 -17.06
C LEU A 65 -9.20 1.64 -18.55
N HIS A 66 -9.38 0.38 -18.95
CA HIS A 66 -9.53 0.00 -20.35
C HIS A 66 -10.85 0.50 -20.97
N CYS A 67 -11.93 0.54 -20.17
CA CYS A 67 -13.26 0.92 -20.63
C CYS A 67 -13.57 2.42 -20.50
N GLN A 68 -12.59 3.28 -20.13
CA GLN A 68 -12.80 4.72 -19.86
C GLN A 68 -13.98 4.97 -18.90
N ARG A 69 -14.04 4.17 -17.82
CA ARG A 69 -15.15 4.20 -16.86
C ARG A 69 -15.13 5.48 -16.02
N ASP A 70 -16.26 5.80 -15.40
CA ASP A 70 -16.46 6.99 -14.56
C ASP A 70 -15.30 7.19 -13.55
N PRO A 71 -14.62 8.36 -13.55
CA PRO A 71 -13.57 8.69 -12.58
C PRO A 71 -13.97 8.50 -11.12
N ILE A 72 -15.26 8.66 -10.78
CA ILE A 72 -15.78 8.41 -9.42
C ILE A 72 -15.63 6.93 -9.05
N HIS A 73 -15.89 6.03 -10.01
CA HIS A 73 -15.76 4.59 -9.79
C HIS A 73 -14.28 4.18 -9.61
N VAL A 74 -13.39 4.73 -10.44
CA VAL A 74 -11.94 4.49 -10.34
C VAL A 74 -11.40 4.97 -8.99
N ARG A 75 -11.80 6.17 -8.54
CA ARG A 75 -11.48 6.70 -7.21
C ARG A 75 -11.97 5.78 -6.08
N GLY A 76 -13.19 5.26 -6.19
CA GLY A 76 -13.73 4.31 -5.21
C GLY A 76 -12.90 3.04 -5.10
N LEU A 77 -12.45 2.48 -6.23
CA LEU A 77 -11.59 1.29 -6.26
C LEU A 77 -10.20 1.57 -5.67
N LEU A 78 -9.58 2.70 -6.03
CA LEU A 78 -8.29 3.12 -5.47
C LEU A 78 -8.36 3.30 -3.95
N HIS A 79 -9.46 3.88 -3.44
CA HIS A 79 -9.67 4.04 -2.01
C HIS A 79 -9.81 2.69 -1.28
N ARG A 80 -10.55 1.74 -1.87
CA ARG A 80 -10.70 0.39 -1.32
C ARG A 80 -9.39 -0.38 -1.31
N LEU A 81 -8.63 -0.32 -2.40
CA LEU A 81 -7.29 -0.93 -2.50
C LEU A 81 -6.34 -0.32 -1.48
N SER A 82 -6.37 1.01 -1.28
CA SER A 82 -5.58 1.67 -0.22
C SER A 82 -5.88 1.07 1.15
N GLY A 83 -7.16 0.97 1.51
CA GLY A 83 -7.58 0.37 2.79
C GLY A 83 -7.14 -1.09 2.92
N ALA A 84 -7.33 -1.90 1.87
CA ALA A 84 -6.93 -3.31 1.87
C ALA A 84 -5.42 -3.47 2.06
N VAL A 85 -4.60 -2.67 1.37
CA VAL A 85 -3.14 -2.69 1.53
C VAL A 85 -2.71 -2.30 2.96
N GLY A 86 -3.43 -1.36 3.59
CA GLY A 86 -3.21 -1.00 4.99
C GLY A 86 -3.40 -2.17 5.96
N LEU A 87 -4.33 -3.09 5.67
CA LEU A 87 -4.60 -4.26 6.50
C LEU A 87 -3.46 -5.31 6.52
N VAL A 88 -2.49 -5.20 5.63
CA VAL A 88 -1.31 -6.10 5.58
C VAL A 88 0.00 -5.35 5.84
N GLY A 89 -0.07 -4.10 6.31
CA GLY A 89 1.10 -3.29 6.64
C GLY A 89 1.81 -2.64 5.44
N GLY A 90 1.18 -2.55 4.27
CA GLY A 90 1.78 -1.95 3.07
C GLY A 90 1.70 -0.42 3.03
N LEU A 91 2.17 0.27 4.07
CA LEU A 91 1.89 1.70 4.31
C LEU A 91 2.27 2.63 3.13
N GLY A 92 3.41 2.43 2.46
CA GLY A 92 3.78 3.25 1.31
C GLY A 92 2.89 3.05 0.09
N LEU A 93 2.44 1.81 -0.18
CA LEU A 93 1.48 1.54 -1.26
C LEU A 93 0.08 2.04 -0.89
N MET A 94 -0.34 1.89 0.38
CA MET A 94 -1.57 2.45 0.90
C MET A 94 -1.62 3.96 0.63
N GLU A 95 -0.57 4.69 0.99
CA GLU A 95 -0.53 6.15 0.84
C GLU A 95 -0.44 6.58 -0.63
N ALA A 96 0.24 5.80 -1.48
CA ALA A 96 0.29 6.06 -2.92
C ALA A 96 -1.10 5.86 -3.58
N LEU A 97 -1.81 4.79 -3.24
CA LEU A 97 -3.19 4.54 -3.69
C LEU A 97 -4.17 5.60 -3.16
N ARG A 98 -3.99 6.02 -1.91
CA ARG A 98 -4.79 7.09 -1.30
C ARG A 98 -4.60 8.40 -2.04
N ARG A 99 -3.36 8.79 -2.32
CA ARG A 99 -3.02 9.99 -3.09
C ARG A 99 -3.61 9.94 -4.50
N ALA A 100 -3.49 8.80 -5.19
CA ALA A 100 -4.11 8.60 -6.50
C ALA A 100 -5.64 8.74 -6.44
N SER A 101 -6.28 8.27 -5.37
CA SER A 101 -7.73 8.40 -5.20
C SER A 101 -8.21 9.84 -5.01
N VAL A 102 -7.39 10.75 -4.48
CA VAL A 102 -7.81 12.15 -4.22
C VAL A 102 -7.31 13.14 -5.26
N SER A 103 -6.43 12.72 -6.17
CA SER A 103 -5.84 13.58 -7.19
C SER A 103 -6.90 14.07 -8.19
N PRO A 104 -7.06 15.39 -8.40
CA PRO A 104 -8.00 15.95 -9.36
C PRO A 104 -7.53 15.92 -10.82
N LEU A 105 -6.26 15.60 -11.08
CA LEU A 105 -5.70 15.62 -12.43
C LEU A 105 -5.90 14.27 -13.11
N ASP A 106 -6.15 14.34 -14.43
CA ASP A 106 -6.16 13.23 -15.39
C ASP A 106 -5.44 12.01 -14.83
N HIS A 107 -6.22 10.97 -14.56
CA HIS A 107 -5.72 9.70 -14.05
C HIS A 107 -4.70 9.18 -15.04
N ASP A 108 -3.42 9.53 -14.82
CA ASP A 108 -2.32 9.07 -15.64
C ASP A 108 -2.38 7.56 -15.59
N THR A 109 -2.82 6.97 -16.70
CA THR A 109 -3.09 5.54 -16.78
C THR A 109 -1.81 4.78 -16.48
N GLY A 110 -0.64 5.33 -16.83
CA GLY A 110 0.66 4.75 -16.49
C GLY A 110 0.94 4.76 -14.98
N LEU A 111 0.53 5.81 -14.25
CA LEU A 111 0.67 5.85 -12.79
C LEU A 111 -0.21 4.78 -12.11
N ILE A 112 -1.45 4.63 -12.58
CA ILE A 112 -2.37 3.65 -11.98
C ILE A 112 -1.96 2.22 -12.34
N GLU A 113 -1.50 1.98 -13.58
CA GLU A 113 -0.92 0.70 -13.97
C GLU A 113 0.29 0.33 -13.10
N ALA A 114 1.19 1.29 -12.81
CA ALA A 114 2.31 1.08 -11.89
C ALA A 114 1.84 0.72 -10.46
N LEU A 115 0.77 1.34 -9.97
CA LEU A 115 0.17 1.00 -8.67
C LEU A 115 -0.48 -0.39 -8.68
N ILE A 116 -1.13 -0.78 -9.78
CA ILE A 116 -1.69 -2.13 -9.97
C ILE A 116 -0.55 -3.17 -9.92
N ASP A 117 0.55 -2.94 -10.64
CA ASP A 117 1.67 -3.87 -10.65
C ASP A 117 2.35 -3.96 -9.28
N ARG A 118 2.48 -2.84 -8.57
CA ARG A 118 2.99 -2.84 -7.19
C ARG A 118 2.06 -3.63 -6.24
N ALA A 119 0.75 -3.47 -6.37
CA ALA A 119 -0.23 -4.23 -5.59
C ALA A 119 -0.22 -5.73 -5.92
N ARG A 120 -0.08 -6.11 -7.19
CA ARG A 120 0.09 -7.53 -7.59
C ARG A 120 1.37 -8.14 -7.03
N ASN A 121 2.46 -7.38 -7.05
CA ASN A 121 3.72 -7.83 -6.47
C ASN A 121 3.61 -7.97 -4.95
N LEU A 122 2.79 -7.15 -4.28
CA LEU A 122 2.48 -7.33 -2.86
C LEU A 122 1.74 -8.66 -2.63
N VAL A 123 0.68 -8.94 -3.38
CA VAL A 123 -0.08 -10.20 -3.28
C VAL A 123 0.85 -11.41 -3.44
N LYS A 124 1.72 -11.41 -4.46
CA LYS A 124 2.69 -12.49 -4.70
C LYS A 124 3.67 -12.68 -3.54
N GLN A 125 4.16 -11.58 -2.93
CA GLN A 125 5.06 -11.67 -1.78
C GLN A 125 4.40 -12.36 -0.59
N LEU A 126 3.12 -12.04 -0.32
CA LEU A 126 2.37 -12.71 0.74
C LEU A 126 2.11 -14.19 0.44
N GLU A 127 1.93 -14.59 -0.82
CA GLU A 127 1.82 -16.01 -1.19
C GLU A 127 3.12 -16.79 -0.96
N THR A 128 4.27 -16.15 -1.20
CA THR A 128 5.57 -16.78 -1.00
C THR A 128 6.03 -16.80 0.45
N THR A 129 5.38 -16.04 1.33
CA THR A 129 5.68 -16.07 2.75
C THR A 129 5.10 -17.37 3.30
N PRO A 130 5.95 -18.33 3.72
CA PRO A 130 5.44 -19.53 4.37
C PRO A 130 4.79 -19.06 5.66
N VAL A 131 3.45 -19.04 5.69
CA VAL A 131 2.69 -18.91 6.92
C VAL A 131 3.12 -20.12 7.73
N ALA A 132 4.09 -19.91 8.62
CA ALA A 132 4.58 -20.95 9.48
C ALA A 132 3.38 -21.40 10.30
N HIS A 133 2.75 -22.50 9.88
CA HIS A 133 1.94 -23.32 10.76
C HIS A 133 2.87 -23.70 11.89
N ARG A 134 2.86 -22.90 12.96
CA ARG A 134 3.27 -23.39 14.26
C ARG A 134 2.20 -24.39 14.65
N ASP A 135 2.42 -25.62 14.21
CA ASP A 135 1.92 -26.80 14.87
C ASP A 135 2.36 -26.70 16.32
N THR A 136 1.45 -26.23 17.17
CA THR A 136 1.55 -26.37 18.61
C THR A 136 1.45 -27.86 18.92
N GLN A 137 2.59 -28.50 19.15
CA GLN A 137 2.70 -29.81 19.81
C GLN A 137 3.98 -29.74 20.66
N PRO A 138 3.97 -30.13 21.96
CA PRO A 138 3.38 -31.35 22.52
C PRO A 138 2.31 -31.18 23.60
#